data_AF-A0A8S1GYX9-F1
#
_entry.id   AF-A0A8S1GYX9-F1
#
_cell.length_a   1.000
_cell.length_b   1.000
_cell.length_c   1.000
_cell.angle_alpha   90.00
_cell.angle_beta   90.00
_cell.angle_gamma   90.00
#
_symmetry.space_group_name_H-M   'P 1'
#
loop_
_entity.id
_entity.type
_entity.pdbx_description
1 polymer ?
#
loop_
_entity_poly.entity_id
_entity_poly.type
_entity_poly.pdbx_seq_one_letter_code
_entity_poly.pdbx_strand_id
1 'polypeptide(L)'
;MGPEIVAKKTSVTTYYTEMEPHHMDCGWWSRHDAPNKERRAVRRPSNPNEQPLEMDDGGAAIDPSAPPSPAHAVELRPFVLVGGRGSQWTSMMFPDLRGPTVSQCLAVLPRNKQQLYVCDPDHILNNTQAMQLNLMLQELAVGTPCHCQRRSQCTSGSAGSGSEGLHGFVVSVAIVRNLHMQMHSPSEAQLTERAELFCRALEGRWALGDCGNSIIIFVWQHYKKLVIWPARLAERYVTSAERKAIISKVNEFAQVDNWFQALSIIIKELSNELNGVPEDKFDTGTLSLLISIAVAVFLTIFITCCVCAFRCCGNVRQDRRKSVERAVDTLRASVIRRSGQLRRSISRSPKTVNPTRFFPSSDATAV
;
A
#
# COMPACT_ATOMS: atom_id res chain seq x y z
N MET A 1 -27.18 5.95 -40.39
CA MET A 1 -27.63 7.12 -39.59
C MET A 1 -28.11 6.59 -38.25
N GLY A 2 -27.26 6.66 -37.23
CA GLY A 2 -27.57 6.27 -35.85
C GLY A 2 -26.83 7.22 -34.91
N PRO A 3 -27.42 7.65 -33.78
CA PRO A 3 -26.92 8.80 -33.04
C PRO A 3 -25.67 8.46 -32.23
N GLU A 4 -24.68 9.32 -32.39
CA GLU A 4 -23.41 9.37 -31.68
C GLU A 4 -23.64 9.98 -30.30
N ILE A 5 -23.48 9.19 -29.24
CA ILE A 5 -23.56 9.67 -27.85
C ILE A 5 -22.18 10.11 -27.41
N VAL A 6 -21.92 11.41 -27.51
CA VAL A 6 -20.72 12.08 -27.00
C VAL A 6 -20.87 12.31 -25.50
N ALA A 7 -20.15 11.52 -24.69
CA ALA A 7 -20.03 11.76 -23.26
C ALA A 7 -19.03 12.90 -22.99
N LYS A 8 -19.55 14.10 -22.70
CA LYS A 8 -18.76 15.23 -22.18
C LYS A 8 -18.30 14.92 -20.76
N LYS A 9 -16.98 14.89 -20.56
CA LYS A 9 -16.34 14.83 -19.24
C LYS A 9 -16.30 16.24 -18.65
N THR A 10 -17.17 16.53 -17.70
CA THR A 10 -17.19 17.79 -16.95
C THR A 10 -16.04 17.82 -15.96
N SER A 11 -15.06 18.70 -16.22
CA SER A 11 -13.99 19.04 -15.29
C SER A 11 -14.53 19.98 -14.21
N VAL A 12 -14.53 19.54 -12.95
CA VAL A 12 -14.78 20.40 -11.81
C VAL A 12 -13.47 21.08 -11.43
N THR A 13 -13.36 22.37 -11.77
CA THR A 13 -12.27 23.25 -11.37
C THR A 13 -12.59 23.80 -9.98
N THR A 14 -11.98 23.23 -8.94
CA THR A 14 -12.04 23.79 -7.59
C THR A 14 -10.89 24.76 -7.41
N TYR A 15 -11.20 26.06 -7.35
CA TYR A 15 -10.28 27.12 -6.96
C TYR A 15 -10.01 27.00 -5.46
N TYR A 16 -8.77 26.75 -5.06
CA TYR A 16 -8.31 26.97 -3.69
C TYR A 16 -7.60 28.31 -3.64
N THR A 17 -8.16 29.19 -2.82
CA THR A 17 -7.60 30.49 -2.43
C THR A 17 -6.37 30.27 -1.57
N GLU A 18 -5.30 30.93 -2.00
CA GLU A 18 -4.03 31.19 -1.32
C GLU A 18 -4.27 31.74 0.10
N MET A 19 -3.75 31.05 1.12
CA MET A 19 -3.52 31.64 2.45
C MET A 19 -2.03 31.53 2.76
N GLU A 20 -1.37 32.69 2.81
CA GLU A 20 -0.01 32.88 3.30
C GLU A 20 0.15 32.37 4.74
N PRO A 21 1.20 31.61 5.06
CA PRO A 21 1.61 31.43 6.44
C PRO A 21 2.60 32.55 6.83
N HIS A 22 2.18 33.30 7.84
CA HIS A 22 3.02 34.24 8.58
C HIS A 22 4.28 33.57 9.12
N HIS A 23 5.39 34.25 8.87
CA HIS A 23 6.71 34.11 9.49
C HIS A 23 6.60 34.03 11.03
N MET A 24 7.10 32.96 11.64
CA MET A 24 7.48 32.96 13.05
C MET A 24 8.90 32.43 13.19
N ASP A 25 9.80 33.36 13.45
CA ASP A 25 11.17 33.15 13.87
C ASP A 25 11.22 32.60 15.30
N CYS A 26 11.93 31.48 15.48
CA CYS A 26 12.50 31.09 16.78
C CYS A 26 13.94 30.65 16.55
N GLY A 27 14.86 31.56 16.86
CA GLY A 27 16.29 31.27 16.94
C GLY A 27 16.70 30.68 18.29
N TRP A 28 17.98 30.26 18.32
CA TRP A 28 18.81 29.83 19.46
C TRP A 28 18.49 28.40 19.93
N TRP A 29 19.42 27.44 19.82
CA TRP A 29 20.61 27.35 20.67
C TRP A 29 21.89 26.90 19.95
N SER A 30 23.00 27.40 20.49
CA SER A 30 24.38 27.26 20.08
C SER A 30 25.02 25.91 20.47
N ARG A 31 25.88 25.43 19.56
CA ARG A 31 27.31 25.09 19.77
C ARG A 31 27.65 23.95 20.75
N HIS A 32 28.16 22.85 20.20
CA HIS A 32 29.35 22.18 20.75
C HIS A 32 30.20 21.59 19.62
N ASP A 33 31.47 21.98 19.64
CA ASP A 33 32.54 21.65 18.70
C ASP A 33 33.20 20.28 18.97
N ALA A 34 33.71 19.72 17.87
CA ALA A 34 34.96 18.94 17.71
C ALA A 34 35.02 17.43 18.10
N PRO A 35 36.01 16.65 17.60
CA PRO A 35 36.99 16.92 16.53
C PRO A 35 37.13 15.87 15.41
N ASN A 36 37.73 16.38 14.35
CA ASN A 36 38.41 15.78 13.20
C ASN A 36 39.38 14.62 13.55
N LYS A 37 39.38 13.53 12.76
CA LYS A 37 40.42 12.48 12.78
C LYS A 37 40.79 12.04 11.36
N GLU A 38 41.64 12.88 10.77
CA GLU A 38 42.89 12.56 10.07
C GLU A 38 43.14 11.13 9.53
N ARG A 39 43.22 11.08 8.19
CA ARG A 39 44.17 10.36 7.32
C ARG A 39 44.74 9.02 7.80
N ARG A 40 44.53 7.98 7.00
CA ARG A 40 45.62 7.07 6.58
C ARG A 40 45.36 6.47 5.20
N ALA A 41 46.11 6.97 4.24
CA ALA A 41 46.37 6.29 2.97
C ALA A 41 47.20 5.03 3.24
N VAL A 42 46.74 3.88 2.76
CA VAL A 42 47.55 2.66 2.70
C VAL A 42 47.88 2.38 1.24
N ARG A 43 49.19 2.35 1.00
CA ARG A 43 49.87 2.14 -0.28
C ARG A 43 49.59 0.75 -0.83
N ARG A 44 49.41 0.68 -2.16
CA ARG A 44 49.62 -0.52 -2.98
C ARG A 44 51.07 -0.99 -2.84
N PRO A 45 51.33 -2.30 -2.80
CA PRO A 45 52.53 -2.88 -3.37
C PRO A 45 52.22 -3.38 -4.80
N SER A 46 52.93 -2.79 -5.75
CA SER A 46 53.30 -3.39 -7.02
C SER A 46 54.14 -4.64 -6.77
N ASN A 47 53.87 -5.74 -7.47
CA ASN A 47 54.94 -6.64 -7.88
C ASN A 47 54.61 -7.26 -9.25
N PRO A 48 55.52 -7.17 -10.23
CA PRO A 48 55.44 -7.86 -11.50
C PRO A 48 56.07 -9.26 -11.36
N ASN A 49 55.54 -10.25 -12.05
CA ASN A 49 56.41 -11.20 -12.73
C ASN A 49 55.66 -11.98 -13.82
N GLU A 50 56.25 -11.86 -14.99
CA GLU A 50 56.02 -12.63 -16.20
C GLU A 50 56.60 -14.05 -16.08
N GLN A 51 55.89 -14.97 -16.76
CA GLN A 51 56.41 -16.13 -17.53
C GLN A 51 56.84 -17.44 -16.83
N PRO A 52 56.93 -18.58 -17.56
CA PRO A 52 56.23 -19.01 -18.79
C PRO A 52 55.72 -20.48 -18.73
N LEU A 53 55.18 -20.93 -19.87
CA LEU A 53 54.78 -22.30 -20.22
C LEU A 53 55.83 -23.37 -19.86
N GLU A 54 55.36 -24.49 -19.29
CA GLU A 54 55.94 -25.82 -19.50
C GLU A 54 54.84 -26.81 -19.89
N MET A 55 55.20 -27.61 -20.88
CA MET A 55 54.44 -28.63 -21.58
C MET A 55 55.15 -29.93 -21.22
N ASP A 56 54.45 -30.88 -20.60
CA ASP A 56 55.00 -32.21 -20.34
C ASP A 56 53.99 -33.29 -20.76
N ASP A 57 54.38 -34.01 -21.80
CA ASP A 57 53.87 -35.30 -22.22
C ASP A 57 54.37 -36.37 -21.23
N GLY A 58 53.49 -37.24 -20.74
CA GLY A 58 53.89 -38.30 -19.83
C GLY A 58 52.80 -39.34 -19.61
N GLY A 59 52.67 -40.26 -20.56
CA GLY A 59 51.83 -41.45 -20.42
C GLY A 59 52.34 -42.36 -19.29
N ALA A 60 51.42 -42.80 -18.43
CA ALA A 60 51.67 -43.85 -17.44
C ALA A 60 50.71 -45.01 -17.68
N ALA A 61 51.32 -46.20 -17.76
CA ALA A 61 50.73 -47.48 -18.05
C ALA A 61 49.77 -47.98 -16.96
N ILE A 62 48.82 -48.80 -17.38
CA ILE A 62 47.83 -49.50 -16.57
C ILE A 62 48.50 -50.72 -15.92
N ASP A 63 48.52 -50.76 -14.59
CA ASP A 63 48.87 -51.95 -13.79
C ASP A 63 47.57 -52.60 -13.27
N PRO A 64 47.23 -53.84 -13.68
CA PRO A 64 46.02 -54.51 -13.25
C PRO A 64 46.34 -55.54 -12.14
N SER A 65 46.69 -55.10 -10.93
CA SER A 65 46.74 -56.01 -9.78
C SER A 65 46.70 -55.31 -8.41
N ALA A 66 45.55 -54.73 -8.06
CA ALA A 66 45.24 -54.32 -6.69
C ALA A 66 43.81 -54.73 -6.27
N PRO A 67 43.62 -55.35 -5.08
CA PRO A 67 42.30 -55.76 -4.58
C PRO A 67 41.46 -54.56 -4.06
N PRO A 68 40.12 -54.63 -4.12
CA PRO A 68 39.26 -53.50 -3.83
C PRO A 68 39.16 -53.21 -2.32
N SER A 69 39.49 -51.97 -1.94
CA SER A 69 39.20 -51.42 -0.61
C SER A 69 37.80 -50.78 -0.60
N PRO A 70 36.96 -51.00 0.44
CA PRO A 70 35.60 -50.48 0.49
C PRO A 70 35.56 -49.16 1.27
N ALA A 71 35.59 -48.01 0.59
CA ALA A 71 35.15 -46.74 1.15
C ALA A 71 35.11 -45.64 0.08
N HIS A 72 34.15 -45.70 -0.85
CA HIS A 72 33.71 -44.49 -1.53
C HIS A 72 32.50 -43.95 -0.79
N ALA A 73 32.76 -42.90 -0.02
CA ALA A 73 31.76 -41.93 0.38
C ALA A 73 31.01 -41.50 -0.88
N VAL A 74 29.70 -41.77 -0.90
CA VAL A 74 28.78 -41.27 -1.90
C VAL A 74 28.74 -39.75 -1.73
N GLU A 75 29.52 -39.06 -2.56
CA GLU A 75 29.40 -37.63 -2.76
C GLU A 75 28.00 -37.38 -3.33
N LEU A 76 27.09 -36.93 -2.46
CA LEU A 76 25.77 -36.43 -2.81
C LEU A 76 25.95 -35.20 -3.70
N ARG A 77 26.16 -35.41 -4.99
CA ARG A 77 25.88 -34.39 -5.99
C ARG A 77 24.40 -34.02 -5.82
N PRO A 78 24.05 -32.75 -5.62
CA PRO A 78 22.65 -32.36 -5.56
C PRO A 78 22.06 -32.72 -6.92
N PHE A 79 21.18 -33.72 -6.91
CA PHE A 79 20.34 -34.05 -8.04
C PHE A 79 19.50 -32.79 -8.30
N VAL A 80 19.89 -32.02 -9.31
CA VAL A 80 19.00 -31.03 -9.91
C VAL A 80 17.88 -31.85 -10.53
N LEU A 81 16.79 -32.00 -9.77
CA LEU A 81 15.54 -32.51 -10.29
C LEU A 81 15.09 -31.52 -11.36
N VAL A 82 15.47 -31.81 -12.60
CA VAL A 82 14.87 -31.22 -13.79
C VAL A 82 13.40 -31.63 -13.74
N GLY A 83 12.54 -30.72 -13.29
CA GLY A 83 11.11 -30.90 -13.18
C GLY A 83 10.54 -31.28 -14.54
N GLY A 84 10.23 -32.56 -14.69
CA GLY A 84 9.56 -33.10 -15.87
C GLY A 84 8.13 -32.57 -15.96
N ARG A 85 7.68 -32.41 -17.21
CA ARG A 85 6.32 -32.04 -17.65
C ARG A 85 5.24 -32.53 -16.67
N GLY A 86 4.68 -31.59 -15.90
CA GLY A 86 3.64 -31.89 -14.89
C GLY A 86 3.99 -31.45 -13.46
N SER A 87 5.14 -30.82 -13.25
CA SER A 87 5.58 -30.29 -11.97
C SER A 87 4.61 -29.26 -11.38
N GLN A 88 4.08 -29.56 -10.20
CA GLN A 88 3.41 -28.56 -9.36
C GLN A 88 4.47 -27.72 -8.66
N TRP A 89 4.48 -26.40 -8.90
CA TRP A 89 5.50 -25.52 -8.35
C TRP A 89 5.16 -25.06 -6.93
N THR A 90 6.18 -24.99 -6.09
CA THR A 90 6.15 -24.25 -4.82
C THR A 90 6.97 -22.98 -4.96
N SER A 91 6.73 -21.98 -4.10
CA SER A 91 7.51 -20.73 -4.11
C SER A 91 9.00 -20.94 -3.84
N MET A 92 9.40 -22.05 -3.20
CA MET A 92 10.80 -22.39 -2.94
C MET A 92 11.48 -23.12 -4.11
N MET A 93 10.72 -23.94 -4.84
CA MET A 93 11.23 -24.69 -5.98
C MET A 93 11.25 -23.86 -7.27
N PHE A 94 10.42 -22.81 -7.35
CA PHE A 94 10.39 -21.97 -8.53
C PHE A 94 11.76 -21.31 -8.79
N PRO A 95 12.23 -21.27 -10.04
CA PRO A 95 13.56 -20.77 -10.36
C PRO A 95 13.75 -19.30 -9.99
N ASP A 96 15.02 -18.94 -9.77
CA ASP A 96 15.43 -17.61 -9.40
C ASP A 96 15.97 -16.86 -10.63
N LEU A 97 15.36 -15.72 -10.98
CA LEU A 97 15.83 -14.89 -12.10
C LEU A 97 17.22 -14.30 -11.89
N ARG A 98 17.64 -14.13 -10.63
CA ARG A 98 18.95 -13.57 -10.26
C ARG A 98 19.88 -14.59 -9.62
N GLY A 99 19.39 -15.81 -9.41
CA GLY A 99 20.13 -16.89 -8.78
C GLY A 99 20.72 -17.91 -9.75
N PRO A 100 21.32 -18.98 -9.21
CA PRO A 100 21.98 -20.03 -10.01
C PRO A 100 20.99 -20.87 -10.83
N THR A 101 19.69 -20.81 -10.52
CA THR A 101 18.64 -21.56 -11.21
C THR A 101 18.04 -20.82 -12.40
N VAL A 102 18.57 -19.65 -12.78
CA VAL A 102 18.08 -18.85 -13.93
C VAL A 102 18.04 -19.62 -15.25
N SER A 103 18.91 -20.62 -15.43
CA SER A 103 18.91 -21.48 -16.62
C SER A 103 17.65 -22.33 -16.76
N GLN A 104 16.87 -22.50 -15.69
CA GLN A 104 15.58 -23.20 -15.71
C GLN A 104 14.43 -22.32 -16.18
N CYS A 105 14.62 -20.98 -16.22
CA CYS A 105 13.55 -20.04 -16.57
C CYS A 105 13.23 -20.01 -18.07
N LEU A 106 14.20 -20.23 -18.95
CA LEU A 106 13.98 -20.27 -20.40
C LEU A 106 14.89 -21.31 -21.05
N ALA A 107 14.39 -21.98 -22.08
CA ALA A 107 15.17 -22.91 -22.88
C ALA A 107 16.26 -22.20 -23.71
N VAL A 108 16.06 -20.92 -24.06
CA VAL A 108 17.01 -20.11 -24.81
C VAL A 108 17.30 -18.82 -24.05
N LEU A 109 18.51 -18.73 -23.51
CA LEU A 109 18.99 -17.52 -22.85
C LEU A 109 19.47 -16.48 -23.89
N PRO A 110 19.31 -15.17 -23.63
CA PRO A 110 19.88 -14.13 -24.46
C PRO A 110 21.41 -14.30 -24.56
N ARG A 111 21.94 -14.45 -25.78
CA ARG A 111 23.38 -14.67 -26.03
C ARG A 111 24.27 -13.53 -25.53
N ASN A 112 23.71 -12.33 -25.39
CA ASN A 112 24.44 -11.10 -25.07
C ASN A 112 24.57 -10.83 -23.57
N LYS A 113 24.42 -11.84 -22.70
CA LYS A 113 24.37 -11.66 -21.23
C LYS A 113 23.33 -10.62 -20.79
N GLN A 114 22.28 -10.41 -21.60
CA GLN A 114 21.21 -9.51 -21.24
C GLN A 114 20.48 -10.06 -20.01
N GLN A 115 20.05 -9.16 -19.15
CA GLN A 115 19.27 -9.53 -17.98
C GLN A 115 17.97 -10.22 -18.41
N LEU A 116 17.63 -11.27 -17.67
CA LEU A 116 16.40 -12.00 -17.86
C LEU A 116 15.29 -11.42 -16.98
N TYR A 117 14.16 -11.12 -17.58
CA TYR A 117 12.96 -10.58 -16.93
C TYR A 117 11.79 -11.58 -16.98
N VAL A 118 11.87 -12.63 -17.80
CA VAL A 118 10.82 -13.64 -17.95
C VAL A 118 11.30 -14.98 -17.41
N CYS A 119 10.54 -15.57 -16.50
CA CYS A 119 10.73 -16.93 -16.02
C CYS A 119 9.52 -17.80 -16.37
N ASP A 120 9.72 -18.76 -17.28
CA ASP A 120 8.74 -19.72 -17.77
C ASP A 120 9.35 -21.14 -17.84
N PRO A 121 9.51 -21.80 -16.68
CA PRO A 121 10.10 -23.14 -16.61
C PRO A 121 9.21 -24.23 -17.22
N ASP A 122 7.90 -23.98 -17.39
CA ASP A 122 6.96 -24.94 -17.98
C ASP A 122 6.82 -24.79 -19.51
N HIS A 123 7.57 -23.84 -20.10
CA HIS A 123 7.57 -23.53 -21.53
C HIS A 123 6.15 -23.32 -22.08
N ILE A 124 5.37 -22.50 -21.38
CA ILE A 124 4.03 -22.08 -21.79
C ILE A 124 4.12 -21.14 -23.00
N LEU A 125 5.17 -20.32 -23.03
CA LEU A 125 5.51 -19.45 -24.15
C LEU A 125 6.52 -20.14 -25.06
N ASN A 126 6.40 -19.84 -26.36
CA ASN A 126 7.43 -20.22 -27.32
C ASN A 126 8.68 -19.36 -27.12
N ASN A 127 9.86 -19.88 -27.48
CA ASN A 127 11.14 -19.16 -27.32
C ASN A 127 11.16 -17.76 -27.96
N THR A 128 10.53 -17.61 -29.13
CA THR A 128 10.41 -16.32 -29.82
C THR A 128 9.55 -15.33 -29.05
N GLN A 129 8.41 -15.80 -28.51
CA GLN A 129 7.52 -15.00 -27.68
C GLN A 129 8.20 -14.57 -26.39
N ALA A 130 8.85 -15.51 -25.68
CA ALA A 130 9.58 -15.22 -24.45
C ALA A 130 10.71 -14.20 -24.67
N MET A 131 11.47 -14.33 -25.78
CA MET A 131 12.51 -13.37 -26.14
C MET A 131 11.92 -11.98 -26.43
N GLN A 132 10.81 -11.91 -27.18
CA GLN A 132 10.15 -10.65 -27.48
C GLN A 132 9.61 -9.97 -26.21
N LEU A 133 8.99 -10.72 -25.30
CA LEU A 133 8.59 -10.20 -23.99
C LEU A 133 9.79 -9.67 -23.20
N ASN A 134 10.90 -10.39 -23.19
CA ASN A 134 12.11 -9.97 -22.49
C ASN A 134 12.65 -8.63 -23.02
N LEU A 135 12.61 -8.43 -24.34
CA LEU A 135 13.01 -7.16 -24.96
C LEU A 135 12.07 -6.01 -24.58
N MET A 136 10.75 -6.24 -24.58
CA MET A 136 9.79 -5.21 -24.14
C MET A 136 9.95 -4.84 -22.66
N LEU A 137 10.24 -5.81 -21.79
CA LEU A 137 10.52 -5.56 -20.37
C LEU A 137 11.83 -4.80 -20.17
N GLN A 138 12.85 -5.11 -20.97
CA GLN A 138 14.10 -4.35 -20.98
C GLN A 138 13.87 -2.91 -21.43
N GLU A 139 13.10 -2.70 -22.49
CA GLU A 139 12.74 -1.36 -22.99
C GLU A 139 11.95 -0.58 -21.94
N LEU A 140 10.98 -1.20 -21.26
CA LEU A 140 10.26 -0.59 -20.15
C LEU A 140 11.23 -0.18 -19.03
N ALA A 141 12.15 -1.06 -18.65
CA ALA A 141 13.09 -0.79 -17.57
C ALA A 141 14.02 0.40 -17.88
N VAL A 142 14.46 0.55 -19.12
CA VAL A 142 15.34 1.66 -19.55
C VAL A 142 14.52 2.93 -19.88
N GLY A 143 13.28 2.77 -20.34
CA GLY A 143 12.40 3.86 -20.76
C GLY A 143 11.64 4.53 -19.63
N THR A 144 11.61 3.94 -18.43
CA THR A 144 10.94 4.52 -17.26
C THR A 144 11.91 5.32 -16.39
N PRO A 145 11.46 6.40 -15.73
CA PRO A 145 12.29 7.18 -14.82
C PRO A 145 12.62 6.39 -13.55
N CYS A 146 13.82 6.62 -13.00
CA CYS A 146 14.20 6.06 -11.71
C CYS A 146 13.88 7.03 -10.57
N HIS A 147 13.02 6.59 -9.65
CA HIS A 147 12.60 7.34 -8.47
C HIS A 147 13.26 6.89 -7.17
N CYS A 148 14.35 6.12 -7.26
CA CYS A 148 15.12 5.74 -6.09
C CYS A 148 15.86 6.94 -5.48
N GLN A 149 16.03 6.95 -4.16
CA GLN A 149 16.73 8.03 -3.46
C GLN A 149 18.21 8.14 -3.87
N ARG A 150 18.86 7.02 -4.18
CA ARG A 150 20.26 6.98 -4.59
C ARG A 150 20.37 6.61 -6.05
N ARG A 151 21.08 7.41 -6.85
CA ARG A 151 21.32 7.13 -8.27
C ARG A 151 21.98 5.77 -8.53
N SER A 152 22.81 5.29 -7.59
CA SER A 152 23.45 3.97 -7.69
C SER A 152 22.45 2.81 -7.75
N GLN A 153 21.25 2.99 -7.17
CA GLN A 153 20.14 2.01 -7.18
C GLN A 153 19.40 1.97 -8.52
N CYS A 154 19.76 2.85 -9.45
CA CYS A 154 19.22 2.90 -10.80
C CYS A 154 20.20 2.32 -11.81
N THR A 155 21.41 1.93 -11.40
CA THR A 155 22.43 1.40 -12.33
C THR A 155 22.32 -0.11 -12.36
N SER A 156 22.12 -0.70 -13.53
CA SER A 156 22.24 -2.15 -13.66
C SER A 156 23.68 -2.56 -13.38
N GLY A 157 23.88 -3.43 -12.39
CA GLY A 157 25.18 -3.96 -11.97
C GLY A 157 25.97 -4.76 -13.01
N SER A 158 25.65 -4.65 -14.31
CA SER A 158 26.42 -5.20 -15.42
C SER A 158 27.53 -4.22 -15.82
N ALA A 159 28.54 -4.09 -14.98
CA ALA A 159 29.79 -3.43 -15.35
C ALA A 159 30.44 -4.19 -16.53
N GLY A 160 30.51 -3.57 -17.71
CA GLY A 160 31.30 -4.10 -18.84
C GLY A 160 30.62 -4.12 -20.21
N SER A 161 29.33 -3.79 -20.33
CA SER A 161 28.70 -3.48 -21.62
C SER A 161 28.54 -1.96 -21.69
N GLY A 162 29.14 -1.29 -22.68
CA GLY A 162 29.24 0.17 -22.82
C GLY A 162 27.94 0.97 -22.94
N SER A 163 26.83 0.43 -22.46
CA SER A 163 25.57 1.12 -22.20
C SER A 163 25.25 0.96 -20.70
N GLU A 164 25.85 1.80 -19.86
CA GLU A 164 25.44 1.99 -18.46
C GLU A 164 24.06 2.67 -18.45
N GLY A 165 23.02 1.93 -18.85
CA GLY A 165 21.66 2.40 -18.84
C GLY A 165 21.19 2.55 -17.40
N LEU A 166 20.70 3.74 -17.04
CA LEU A 166 19.89 3.84 -15.84
C LEU A 166 18.59 3.07 -16.09
N HIS A 167 18.23 2.19 -15.16
CA HIS A 167 16.95 1.51 -15.12
C HIS A 167 16.03 2.23 -14.12
N GLY A 168 14.81 2.49 -14.57
CA GLY A 168 13.71 2.97 -13.74
C GLY A 168 13.04 1.81 -13.03
N PHE A 169 11.83 1.47 -13.45
CA PHE A 169 11.06 0.38 -12.87
C PHE A 169 11.41 -0.96 -13.50
N VAL A 170 11.58 -1.99 -12.66
CA VAL A 170 11.92 -3.34 -13.12
C VAL A 170 10.67 -4.20 -13.09
N VAL A 171 10.13 -4.50 -14.27
CA VAL A 171 9.00 -5.43 -14.41
C VAL A 171 9.53 -6.81 -14.78
N SER A 172 9.04 -7.85 -14.13
CA SER A 172 9.39 -9.25 -14.44
C SER A 172 8.16 -10.13 -14.47
N VAL A 173 8.22 -11.21 -15.25
CA VAL A 173 7.12 -12.13 -15.46
C VAL A 173 7.47 -13.50 -14.92
N ALA A 174 6.60 -14.05 -14.09
CA ALA A 174 6.67 -15.42 -13.59
C ALA A 174 5.47 -16.20 -14.15
N ILE A 175 5.74 -17.27 -14.90
CA ILE A 175 4.70 -18.09 -15.54
C ILE A 175 4.82 -19.52 -15.01
N VAL A 176 3.71 -20.06 -14.55
CA VAL A 176 3.61 -21.46 -14.13
C VAL A 176 2.38 -22.10 -14.73
N ARG A 177 2.51 -23.39 -15.05
CA ARG A 177 1.39 -24.22 -15.44
C ARG A 177 0.48 -24.45 -14.25
N ASN A 178 1.05 -24.91 -13.14
CA ASN A 178 0.31 -25.13 -11.91
C ASN A 178 1.14 -24.93 -10.64
N LEU A 179 0.50 -24.46 -9.57
CA LEU A 179 1.09 -24.43 -8.23
C LEU A 179 0.67 -25.65 -7.43
N HIS A 180 1.52 -26.06 -6.49
CA HIS A 180 1.15 -27.05 -5.49
C HIS A 180 0.10 -26.47 -4.54
N MET A 181 -1.06 -27.13 -4.52
CA MET A 181 -2.23 -26.78 -3.73
C MET A 181 -2.62 -27.98 -2.86
N GLN A 182 -2.93 -27.73 -1.59
CA GLN A 182 -3.35 -28.76 -0.64
C GLN A 182 -4.88 -28.94 -0.57
N MET A 183 -5.64 -28.13 -1.32
CA MET A 183 -7.11 -28.11 -1.27
C MET A 183 -7.73 -28.61 -2.58
N HIS A 184 -8.77 -29.44 -2.44
CA HIS A 184 -9.60 -29.87 -3.57
C HIS A 184 -10.72 -28.81 -3.73
N SER A 185 -10.78 -28.14 -4.89
CA SER A 185 -11.74 -27.07 -5.22
C SER A 185 -11.60 -25.76 -4.42
N PRO A 186 -10.49 -25.01 -4.60
CA PRO A 186 -10.29 -23.72 -3.95
C PRO A 186 -11.28 -22.66 -4.46
N SER A 187 -11.71 -21.77 -3.58
CA SER A 187 -12.48 -20.58 -3.94
C SER A 187 -11.61 -19.55 -4.68
N GLU A 188 -12.23 -18.59 -5.37
CA GLU A 188 -11.48 -17.52 -6.05
C GLU A 188 -10.63 -16.69 -5.09
N ALA A 189 -11.14 -16.42 -3.89
CA ALA A 189 -10.40 -15.69 -2.86
C ALA A 189 -9.14 -16.47 -2.44
N GLN A 190 -9.26 -17.79 -2.25
CA GLN A 190 -8.12 -18.65 -1.91
C GLN A 190 -7.09 -18.75 -3.03
N LEU A 191 -7.53 -18.78 -4.29
CA LEU A 191 -6.63 -18.74 -5.45
C LEU A 191 -5.84 -17.44 -5.51
N THR A 192 -6.52 -16.31 -5.25
CA THR A 192 -5.91 -14.99 -5.25
C THR A 192 -4.91 -14.85 -4.11
N GLU A 193 -5.30 -15.20 -2.89
CA GLU A 193 -4.43 -15.20 -1.71
C GLU A 193 -3.19 -16.07 -1.94
N ARG A 194 -3.37 -17.27 -2.52
CA ARG A 194 -2.25 -18.16 -2.81
C ARG A 194 -1.28 -17.55 -3.84
N ALA A 195 -1.81 -16.96 -4.90
CA ALA A 195 -1.01 -16.31 -5.93
C ALA A 195 -0.24 -15.11 -5.38
N GLU A 196 -0.86 -14.30 -4.52
CA GLU A 196 -0.21 -13.17 -3.85
C GLU A 196 0.89 -13.63 -2.89
N LEU A 197 0.65 -14.68 -2.09
CA LEU A 197 1.68 -15.28 -1.23
C LEU A 197 2.86 -15.82 -2.04
N PHE A 198 2.59 -16.40 -3.21
CA PHE A 198 3.63 -16.84 -4.13
C PHE A 198 4.45 -15.65 -4.65
N CYS A 199 3.81 -14.58 -5.11
CA CYS A 199 4.48 -13.36 -5.58
C CYS A 199 5.33 -12.72 -4.48
N ARG A 200 4.79 -12.63 -3.25
CA ARG A 200 5.51 -12.09 -2.09
C ARG A 200 6.78 -12.87 -1.77
N ALA A 201 6.72 -14.19 -1.88
CA ALA A 201 7.90 -15.04 -1.70
C ALA A 201 8.94 -14.82 -2.83
N LEU A 202 8.48 -14.64 -4.08
CA LEU A 202 9.38 -14.33 -5.20
C LEU A 202 10.01 -12.93 -5.07
N GLU A 203 9.25 -11.91 -4.65
CA GLU A 203 9.75 -10.55 -4.43
C GLU A 203 10.97 -10.56 -3.50
N GLY A 204 10.88 -11.27 -2.37
CA GLY A 204 11.98 -11.38 -1.41
C GLY A 204 13.18 -12.19 -1.92
N ARG A 205 12.95 -13.20 -2.77
CA ARG A 205 14.02 -14.08 -3.28
C ARG A 205 14.74 -13.48 -4.50
N TRP A 206 13.97 -13.08 -5.50
CA TRP A 206 14.50 -12.51 -6.73
C TRP A 206 15.14 -11.15 -6.51
N ALA A 207 14.79 -10.47 -5.41
CA ALA A 207 15.30 -9.16 -5.02
C ALA A 207 15.30 -8.19 -6.23
N LEU A 208 14.16 -8.15 -6.92
CA LEU A 208 14.01 -7.33 -8.10
C LEU A 208 13.98 -5.86 -7.68
N GLY A 209 14.86 -5.05 -8.27
CA GLY A 209 14.98 -3.62 -7.95
C GLY A 209 15.64 -3.35 -6.59
N ASP A 210 16.11 -2.13 -6.42
CA ASP A 210 16.95 -1.74 -5.27
C ASP A 210 16.21 -0.87 -4.25
N CYS A 211 15.08 -0.28 -4.63
CA CYS A 211 14.31 0.66 -3.79
C CYS A 211 12.80 0.36 -3.74
N GLY A 212 12.40 -0.87 -4.09
CA GLY A 212 10.99 -1.26 -4.22
C GLY A 212 10.33 -0.79 -5.52
N ASN A 213 11.14 -0.51 -6.54
CA ASN A 213 10.77 -0.12 -7.90
C ASN A 213 10.48 -1.31 -8.82
N SER A 214 10.10 -2.46 -8.28
CA SER A 214 9.85 -3.66 -9.07
C SER A 214 8.37 -4.05 -9.12
N ILE A 215 8.01 -4.77 -10.18
CA ILE A 215 6.69 -5.37 -10.35
C ILE A 215 6.84 -6.80 -10.86
N ILE A 216 6.16 -7.74 -10.22
CA ILE A 216 6.05 -9.11 -10.69
C ILE A 216 4.68 -9.30 -11.33
N ILE A 217 4.65 -9.67 -12.61
CA ILE A 217 3.46 -10.17 -13.29
C ILE A 217 3.47 -11.68 -13.15
N PHE A 218 2.51 -12.23 -12.43
CA PHE A 218 2.39 -13.66 -12.20
C PHE A 218 1.23 -14.25 -13.01
N VAL A 219 1.52 -15.30 -13.77
CA VAL A 219 0.57 -16.05 -14.59
C VAL A 219 0.47 -17.47 -14.06
N TRP A 220 -0.75 -17.87 -13.70
CA TRP A 220 -1.09 -19.23 -13.31
C TRP A 220 -2.07 -19.85 -14.32
N GLN A 221 -1.51 -20.64 -15.24
CA GLN A 221 -2.24 -21.14 -16.41
C GLN A 221 -3.40 -22.07 -16.04
N HIS A 222 -3.23 -22.97 -15.06
CA HIS A 222 -4.24 -23.97 -14.72
C HIS A 222 -5.57 -23.34 -14.30
N TYR A 223 -5.55 -22.28 -13.48
CA TYR A 223 -6.75 -21.58 -13.02
C TYR A 223 -7.05 -20.29 -13.80
N LYS A 224 -6.32 -20.02 -14.89
CA LYS A 224 -6.42 -18.77 -15.67
C LYS A 224 -6.29 -17.51 -14.79
N LYS A 225 -5.44 -17.58 -13.77
CA LYS A 225 -5.25 -16.45 -12.83
C LYS A 225 -4.04 -15.63 -13.22
N LEU A 226 -4.21 -14.32 -13.15
CA LEU A 226 -3.21 -13.31 -13.45
C LEU A 226 -3.16 -12.34 -12.27
N VAL A 227 -1.96 -12.08 -11.75
CA VAL A 227 -1.73 -11.14 -10.65
C VAL A 227 -0.63 -10.17 -11.04
N ILE A 228 -0.86 -8.88 -10.81
CA ILE A 228 0.16 -7.84 -10.91
C ILE A 228 0.57 -7.48 -9.49
N TRP A 229 1.80 -7.78 -9.12
CA TRP A 229 2.34 -7.60 -7.77
C TRP A 229 3.44 -6.52 -7.77
N PRO A 230 3.07 -5.25 -7.55
CA PRO A 230 4.04 -4.16 -7.42
C PRO A 230 4.67 -4.16 -6.01
N ALA A 231 5.95 -3.84 -5.95
CA ALA A 231 6.65 -3.53 -4.71
C ALA A 231 6.25 -2.13 -4.20
N ARG A 232 6.68 -1.78 -2.99
CA ARG A 232 6.20 -0.60 -2.24
C ARG A 232 6.26 0.74 -2.99
N LEU A 233 7.33 0.99 -3.77
CA LEU A 233 7.44 2.25 -4.53
C LEU A 233 6.58 2.17 -5.80
N ALA A 234 6.62 1.05 -6.52
CA ALA A 234 5.81 0.83 -7.72
C ALA A 234 4.31 0.87 -7.44
N GLU A 235 3.86 0.48 -6.25
CA GLU A 235 2.45 0.51 -5.84
C GLU A 235 1.88 1.94 -5.71
N ARG A 236 2.72 2.98 -5.77
CA ARG A 236 2.30 4.39 -5.85
C ARG A 236 1.95 4.82 -7.28
N TYR A 237 2.45 4.11 -8.27
CA TYR A 237 2.24 4.36 -9.69
C TYR A 237 1.26 3.38 -10.31
N VAL A 238 1.16 2.18 -9.74
CA VAL A 238 0.29 1.10 -10.22
C VAL A 238 -0.62 0.68 -9.08
N THR A 239 -1.73 1.40 -8.93
CA THR A 239 -2.68 1.25 -7.82
C THR A 239 -3.53 -0.01 -7.97
N SER A 240 -4.23 -0.41 -6.90
CA SER A 240 -5.16 -1.53 -6.95
C SER A 240 -6.32 -1.33 -7.94
N ALA A 241 -6.70 -0.08 -8.21
CA ALA A 241 -7.72 0.24 -9.20
C ALA A 241 -7.18 0.05 -10.63
N GLU A 242 -6.01 0.60 -10.93
CA GLU A 242 -5.33 0.42 -12.22
C GLU A 242 -5.03 -1.05 -12.50
N ARG A 243 -4.53 -1.81 -11.51
CA ARG A 243 -4.29 -3.26 -11.68
C ARG A 243 -5.54 -3.99 -12.13
N LYS A 244 -6.69 -3.73 -11.49
CA LYS A 244 -7.97 -4.33 -11.87
C LYS A 244 -8.41 -3.91 -13.26
N ALA A 245 -8.20 -2.65 -13.63
CA ALA A 245 -8.50 -2.13 -14.97
C ALA A 245 -7.61 -2.75 -16.06
N ILE A 246 -6.31 -2.95 -15.79
CA ILE A 246 -5.38 -3.61 -16.70
C ILE A 246 -5.76 -5.09 -16.87
N ILE A 247 -6.03 -5.79 -15.76
CA ILE A 247 -6.40 -7.21 -15.80
C ILE A 247 -7.73 -7.43 -16.54
N SER A 248 -8.72 -6.54 -16.39
CA SER A 248 -10.00 -6.67 -17.10
C SER A 248 -9.85 -6.53 -18.62
N LYS A 249 -8.96 -5.65 -19.11
CA LYS A 249 -8.66 -5.48 -20.54
C LYS A 249 -8.11 -6.75 -21.19
N VAL A 250 -7.35 -7.56 -20.44
CA VAL A 250 -6.67 -8.76 -20.97
C VAL A 250 -7.38 -10.07 -20.63
N ASN A 251 -8.51 -10.01 -19.92
CA ASN A 251 -9.22 -11.19 -19.46
C ASN A 251 -9.61 -12.11 -20.63
N GLU A 252 -10.08 -11.55 -21.76
CA GLU A 252 -10.44 -12.33 -22.95
C GLU A 252 -9.27 -13.17 -23.47
N PHE A 253 -8.05 -12.60 -23.50
CA PHE A 253 -6.84 -13.32 -23.92
C PHE A 253 -6.41 -14.37 -22.90
N ALA A 254 -6.57 -14.09 -21.60
CA ALA A 254 -6.25 -15.03 -20.54
C ALA A 254 -7.16 -16.28 -20.59
N GLN A 255 -8.47 -16.11 -20.89
CA GLN A 255 -9.41 -17.24 -20.99
C GLN A 255 -9.06 -18.21 -22.12
N VAL A 256 -8.51 -17.71 -23.24
CA VAL A 256 -8.13 -18.53 -24.41
C VAL A 256 -6.66 -18.98 -24.39
N ASP A 257 -5.97 -18.88 -23.26
CA ASP A 257 -4.54 -19.22 -23.12
C ASP A 257 -3.59 -18.41 -24.02
N ASN A 258 -4.02 -17.24 -24.53
CA ASN A 258 -3.16 -16.37 -25.33
C ASN A 258 -2.31 -15.46 -24.44
N TRP A 259 -1.43 -16.08 -23.65
CA TRP A 259 -0.61 -15.41 -22.64
C TRP A 259 0.34 -14.39 -23.22
N PHE A 260 0.91 -14.64 -24.41
CA PHE A 260 1.79 -13.70 -25.06
C PHE A 260 1.10 -12.36 -25.36
N GLN A 261 -0.11 -12.39 -25.94
CA GLN A 261 -0.87 -11.16 -26.21
C GLN A 261 -1.30 -10.46 -24.92
N ALA A 262 -1.79 -11.22 -23.94
CA ALA A 262 -2.16 -10.68 -22.63
C ALA A 262 -0.97 -9.95 -21.98
N LEU A 263 0.20 -10.58 -21.92
CA LEU A 263 1.42 -10.02 -21.32
C LEU A 263 1.92 -8.80 -22.09
N SER A 264 1.88 -8.82 -23.43
CA SER A 264 2.29 -7.68 -24.25
C SER A 264 1.44 -6.44 -23.98
N ILE A 265 0.13 -6.61 -23.83
CA ILE A 265 -0.79 -5.52 -23.47
C ILE A 265 -0.51 -5.02 -22.05
N ILE A 266 -0.37 -5.92 -21.07
CA ILE A 266 -0.05 -5.54 -19.68
C ILE A 266 1.24 -4.73 -19.63
N ILE A 267 2.31 -5.17 -20.29
CA ILE A 267 3.60 -4.47 -20.29
C ILE A 267 3.46 -3.06 -20.86
N LYS A 268 2.70 -2.91 -21.96
CA LYS A 268 2.44 -1.59 -22.55
C LYS A 268 1.65 -0.68 -21.63
N GLU A 269 0.60 -1.19 -21.00
CA GLU A 269 -0.21 -0.42 -20.05
C GLU A 269 0.61 -0.03 -18.82
N LEU A 270 1.38 -0.95 -18.24
CA LEU A 270 2.29 -0.66 -17.14
C LEU A 270 3.34 0.39 -17.52
N SER A 271 3.90 0.32 -18.74
CA SER A 271 4.84 1.35 -19.20
C SER A 271 4.21 2.74 -19.22
N ASN A 272 2.93 2.86 -19.59
CA ASN A 272 2.23 4.14 -19.56
C ASN A 272 2.00 4.63 -18.12
N GLU A 273 1.53 3.76 -17.22
CA GLU A 273 1.28 4.13 -15.81
C GLU A 273 2.58 4.51 -15.09
N LEU A 274 3.67 3.77 -15.32
CA LEU A 274 4.97 3.99 -14.69
C LEU A 274 5.70 5.24 -15.18
N ASN A 275 5.33 5.76 -16.37
CA ASN A 275 5.79 7.05 -16.86
C ASN A 275 4.88 8.21 -16.42
N GLY A 276 3.76 7.91 -15.78
CA GLY A 276 2.82 8.89 -15.24
C GLY A 276 3.30 9.56 -13.95
N VAL A 277 2.47 10.48 -13.47
CA VAL A 277 2.65 11.09 -12.14
C VAL A 277 2.13 10.10 -11.10
N PRO A 278 2.87 9.83 -10.01
CA PRO A 278 2.39 8.92 -8.96
C PRO A 278 1.07 9.44 -8.37
N GLU A 279 0.15 8.54 -8.03
CA GLU A 279 -1.01 8.94 -7.22
C GLU A 279 -0.52 9.27 -5.81
N ASP A 280 -0.94 10.43 -5.32
CA ASP A 280 -0.80 10.78 -3.92
C ASP A 280 -1.69 9.84 -3.09
N LYS A 281 -1.12 8.73 -2.65
CA LYS A 281 -1.68 7.97 -1.54
C LYS A 281 -1.65 8.90 -0.34
N PHE A 282 -2.77 9.54 -0.03
CA PHE A 282 -3.01 10.04 1.31
C PHE A 282 -2.93 8.83 2.23
N ASP A 283 -1.78 8.65 2.89
CA ASP A 283 -1.59 7.57 3.85
C ASP A 283 -2.81 7.59 4.77
N THR A 284 -3.50 6.46 4.92
CA THR A 284 -4.64 6.36 5.84
C THR A 284 -4.23 6.80 7.25
N GLY A 285 -2.94 6.71 7.59
CA GLY A 285 -2.33 7.34 8.75
C GLY A 285 -2.44 8.87 8.77
N THR A 286 -2.09 9.56 7.69
CA THR A 286 -2.22 11.03 7.57
C THR A 286 -3.69 11.45 7.59
N LEU A 287 -4.56 10.73 6.88
CA LEU A 287 -5.99 11.04 6.86
C LEU A 287 -6.64 10.79 8.24
N SER A 288 -6.29 9.70 8.92
CA SER A 288 -6.75 9.45 10.30
C SER A 288 -6.19 10.47 11.28
N LEU A 289 -4.94 10.92 11.12
CA LEU A 289 -4.34 11.98 11.91
C LEU A 289 -5.09 13.30 11.71
N LEU A 290 -5.36 13.70 10.47
CA LEU A 290 -6.14 14.91 10.17
C LEU A 290 -7.55 14.86 10.76
N ILE A 291 -8.24 13.72 10.63
CA ILE A 291 -9.56 13.52 11.26
C ILE A 291 -9.46 13.62 12.78
N SER A 292 -8.43 13.02 13.39
CA SER A 292 -8.25 13.07 14.85
C SER A 292 -8.05 14.50 15.35
N ILE A 293 -7.26 15.31 14.63
CA ILE A 293 -7.03 16.72 14.93
C ILE A 293 -8.34 17.50 14.78
N ALA A 294 -9.09 17.28 13.70
CA ALA A 294 -10.37 17.94 13.47
C ALA A 294 -11.39 17.63 14.59
N VAL A 295 -11.50 16.36 15.01
CA VAL A 295 -12.39 15.95 16.11
C VAL A 295 -11.95 16.57 17.43
N ALA A 296 -10.66 16.61 17.73
CA ALA A 296 -10.13 17.24 18.94
C ALA A 296 -10.46 18.74 18.99
N VAL A 297 -10.23 19.47 17.88
CA VAL A 297 -10.57 20.89 17.77
C VAL A 297 -12.07 21.10 17.96
N PHE A 298 -12.91 20.30 17.30
CA PHE A 298 -14.36 20.39 17.45
C PHE A 298 -14.83 20.17 18.89
N LEU A 299 -14.31 19.14 19.58
CA LEU A 299 -14.63 18.86 20.98
C LEU A 299 -14.19 19.99 21.91
N THR A 300 -13.00 20.57 21.68
CA THR A 300 -12.52 21.70 22.49
C THR A 300 -13.41 22.93 22.34
N ILE A 301 -13.83 23.25 21.11
CA ILE A 301 -14.77 24.35 20.84
C ILE A 301 -16.12 24.05 21.50
N PHE A 302 -16.64 22.84 21.36
CA PHE A 302 -17.91 22.44 21.95
C PHE A 302 -17.90 22.56 23.48
N ILE A 303 -16.88 22.00 24.15
CA ILE A 303 -16.73 22.08 25.61
C ILE A 303 -16.59 23.54 26.05
N THR A 304 -15.78 24.33 25.35
CA THR A 304 -15.59 25.75 25.66
C THR A 304 -16.89 26.52 25.53
N CYS A 305 -17.64 26.34 24.44
CA CYS A 305 -18.97 26.91 24.25
C CYS A 305 -19.95 26.49 25.36
N CYS A 306 -19.96 25.22 25.75
CA CYS A 306 -20.78 24.75 26.87
C CYS A 306 -20.42 25.43 28.19
N VAL A 307 -19.12 25.53 28.53
CA VAL A 307 -18.66 26.19 29.76
C VAL A 307 -19.00 27.69 29.73
N CYS A 308 -18.84 28.35 28.59
CA CYS A 308 -19.26 29.75 28.40
C CYS A 308 -20.78 29.90 28.59
N ALA A 309 -21.59 29.02 28.00
CA ALA A 309 -23.03 29.03 28.18
C ALA A 309 -23.45 28.79 29.65
N PHE A 310 -22.82 27.84 30.34
CA PHE A 310 -23.07 27.59 31.77
C PHE A 310 -22.66 28.78 32.64
N ARG A 311 -21.53 29.45 32.36
CA ARG A 311 -21.13 30.64 33.12
C ARG A 311 -22.01 31.85 32.83
N CYS A 312 -22.33 32.11 31.57
CA CYS A 312 -23.19 33.23 31.17
C CYS A 312 -24.64 33.04 31.63
N CYS A 313 -25.23 31.85 31.44
CA CYS A 313 -26.60 31.56 31.85
C CYS A 313 -26.72 31.23 33.36
N GLY A 314 -25.65 30.75 34.00
CA GLY A 314 -25.62 30.47 35.43
C GLY A 314 -25.70 31.73 36.29
N ASN A 315 -25.08 32.83 35.86
CA ASN A 315 -25.11 34.10 36.59
C ASN A 315 -26.48 34.81 36.51
N VAL A 316 -27.24 34.60 35.43
CA VAL A 316 -28.58 35.20 35.24
C VAL A 316 -29.60 34.66 36.25
N ARG A 317 -29.43 33.43 36.76
CA ARG A 317 -30.29 32.88 37.81
C ARG A 317 -30.17 33.64 39.14
N GLN A 318 -29.02 34.27 39.41
CA GLN A 318 -28.82 35.03 40.64
C GLN A 318 -29.51 36.40 40.58
N ASP A 319 -29.57 37.04 39.41
CA ASP A 319 -30.29 38.30 39.24
C ASP A 319 -31.81 38.13 39.22
N ARG A 320 -32.36 37.03 38.67
CA ARG A 320 -33.80 36.75 38.80
C ARG A 320 -34.22 36.50 40.26
N ARG A 321 -33.38 35.86 41.08
CA ARG A 321 -33.68 35.70 42.52
C ARG A 321 -33.66 37.04 43.25
N LYS A 322 -32.66 37.89 43.00
CA LYS A 322 -32.58 39.23 43.61
C LYS A 322 -33.70 40.18 43.13
N SER A 323 -34.13 40.08 41.87
CA SER A 323 -35.23 40.90 41.36
C SER A 323 -36.59 40.46 41.93
N VAL A 324 -36.81 39.15 42.08
CA VAL A 324 -38.03 38.61 42.71
C VAL A 324 -38.05 38.92 44.21
N GLU A 325 -36.92 38.81 44.91
CA GLU A 325 -36.82 39.14 46.33
C GLU A 325 -37.08 40.63 46.59
N ARG A 326 -36.51 41.53 45.78
CA ARG A 326 -36.83 42.96 45.83
C ARG A 326 -38.30 43.25 45.51
N ALA A 327 -38.89 42.57 44.52
CA ALA A 327 -40.31 42.73 44.18
C ALA A 327 -41.24 42.27 45.33
N VAL A 328 -40.90 41.15 45.98
CA VAL A 328 -41.61 40.62 47.14
C VAL A 328 -41.49 41.55 48.35
N ASP A 329 -40.33 42.15 48.59
CA ASP A 329 -40.14 43.12 49.67
C ASP A 329 -40.92 44.41 49.44
N THR A 330 -41.01 44.92 48.20
CA THR A 330 -41.91 46.04 47.87
C THR A 330 -43.39 45.69 48.05
N LEU A 331 -43.79 44.46 47.73
CA LEU A 331 -45.16 43.99 47.99
C LEU A 331 -45.44 43.87 49.49
N ARG A 332 -44.51 43.34 50.28
CA ARG A 332 -44.61 43.27 51.75
C ARG A 332 -44.72 44.65 52.38
N ALA A 333 -43.93 45.62 51.93
CA ALA A 333 -44.01 47.00 52.39
C ALA A 333 -45.37 47.65 52.08
N SER A 334 -45.96 47.33 50.92
CA SER A 334 -47.29 47.84 50.54
C SER A 334 -48.45 47.20 51.33
N VAL A 335 -48.32 45.92 51.71
CA VAL A 335 -49.35 45.18 52.48
C VAL A 335 -49.36 45.60 53.95
N ILE A 336 -48.19 45.84 54.56
CA ILE A 336 -48.10 46.35 55.94
C ILE A 336 -48.71 47.76 56.07
N ARG A 337 -48.65 48.57 54.99
CA ARG A 337 -49.29 49.90 54.97
C ARG A 337 -50.81 49.83 54.85
N ARG A 338 -51.38 48.74 54.32
CA ARG A 338 -52.84 48.52 54.20
C ARG A 338 -53.47 47.82 55.41
N SER A 339 -52.73 47.05 56.20
CA SER A 339 -53.30 46.35 57.37
C SER A 339 -53.58 47.26 58.58
N GLY A 340 -53.09 48.51 58.57
CA GLY A 340 -53.39 49.51 59.62
C GLY A 340 -54.78 50.16 59.57
N GLN A 341 -55.56 49.97 58.49
CA GLN A 341 -56.85 50.65 58.31
C GLN A 341 -58.11 49.78 58.44
N LEU A 342 -57.98 48.45 58.57
CA LEU A 342 -59.12 47.52 58.59
C LEU A 342 -59.44 46.98 59.99
N ARG A 343 -59.39 47.84 61.02
CA ARG A 343 -59.81 47.50 62.39
C ARG A 343 -60.92 48.43 62.90
N ARG A 344 -62.01 48.57 62.14
CA ARG A 344 -63.30 49.10 62.64
C ARG A 344 -64.42 48.76 61.65
N SER A 345 -65.18 47.71 61.96
CA SER A 345 -66.66 47.72 62.00
C SER A 345 -67.21 46.29 61.96
N ILE A 346 -67.75 45.86 63.10
CA ILE A 346 -68.58 44.67 63.32
C ILE A 346 -70.04 45.04 63.00
N SER A 347 -70.86 44.04 62.63
CA SER A 347 -72.30 43.89 62.96
C SER A 347 -73.29 43.95 61.78
N ARG A 348 -73.75 42.77 61.31
CA ARG A 348 -75.12 42.22 61.50
C ARG A 348 -75.43 41.09 60.52
N SER A 349 -75.88 39.97 61.10
CA SER A 349 -76.65 38.86 60.49
C SER A 349 -78.17 39.21 60.60
N PRO A 350 -79.20 38.38 60.24
CA PRO A 350 -79.22 37.02 59.63
C PRO A 350 -80.35 36.76 58.57
N LYS A 351 -80.28 35.62 57.84
CA LYS A 351 -81.23 34.47 57.89
C LYS A 351 -81.22 33.56 56.63
N THR A 352 -80.85 32.30 56.88
CA THR A 352 -81.45 31.00 56.43
C THR A 352 -82.21 30.89 55.11
N VAL A 353 -81.83 29.93 54.25
CA VAL A 353 -82.62 28.72 53.84
C VAL A 353 -81.64 27.69 53.21
N ASN A 354 -81.84 26.42 53.56
CA ASN A 354 -81.15 25.18 53.15
C ASN A 354 -82.16 24.33 52.32
N PRO A 355 -81.92 23.09 51.83
CA PRO A 355 -80.75 22.36 51.31
C PRO A 355 -81.08 21.67 49.94
N THR A 356 -80.26 20.68 49.54
CA THR A 356 -80.44 19.59 48.52
C THR A 356 -79.67 19.81 47.21
N ARG A 357 -79.00 18.84 46.56
CA ARG A 357 -78.74 17.40 46.74
C ARG A 357 -77.69 16.98 45.67
N PHE A 358 -76.95 15.90 45.93
CA PHE A 358 -76.52 14.82 45.00
C PHE A 358 -75.47 15.05 43.88
N PHE A 359 -74.28 14.45 44.11
CA PHE A 359 -73.64 13.35 43.34
C PHE A 359 -73.07 13.58 41.91
N PRO A 360 -72.18 12.68 41.41
CA PRO A 360 -70.81 13.04 41.00
C PRO A 360 -70.45 12.52 39.58
N SER A 361 -69.15 12.31 39.34
CA SER A 361 -68.56 11.51 38.26
C SER A 361 -68.61 12.14 36.86
N SER A 362 -67.70 11.88 35.94
CA SER A 362 -66.53 11.00 35.85
C SER A 362 -65.78 11.40 34.58
N ASP A 363 -64.50 11.04 34.52
CA ASP A 363 -63.76 10.52 33.36
C ASP A 363 -63.84 11.22 32.00
N ALA A 364 -62.66 11.54 31.44
CA ALA A 364 -62.22 10.94 30.18
C ALA A 364 -60.76 11.32 29.87
N THR A 365 -59.89 10.33 30.03
CA THR A 365 -58.70 10.05 29.22
C THR A 365 -58.97 10.14 27.72
N ALA A 366 -58.00 10.63 26.95
CA ALA A 366 -57.63 10.06 25.65
C ALA A 366 -56.25 10.59 25.17
N VAL A 367 -55.31 9.64 25.09
CA VAL A 367 -54.13 9.51 24.19
C VAL A 367 -53.01 10.54 24.28
#